data_AF-A0A8S3UEY0-F1
#
_entry.id   AF-A0A8S3UEY0-F1
#
_cell.length_a   1.000
_cell.length_b   1.000
_cell.length_c   1.000
_cell.angle_alpha   90.00
_cell.angle_beta   90.00
_cell.angle_gamma   90.00
#
_symmetry.space_group_name_H-M   'P 1'
#
loop_
_entity.id
_entity.type
_entity.pdbx_description
1 polymer ?
#
loop_
_entity_poly.entity_id
_entity_poly.type
_entity_poly.pdbx_seq_one_letter_code
_entity_poly.pdbx_strand_id
1 'polypeptide(L)'
;MYFQKLKERLYEYVLKPRNQLQHVDLWTNNNCESINHVFKTAINWKPKSIPELVKILHELVKLEFADLRRALYNQGNYLLFGYYKRHQLLYQCWLTKSADQKDRLFHKLMKDSDKSRLTAEKEKTVTSTLYDFTMPLPPKTCQETMPDKKT
;
A
#
# COMPACT_ATOMS: atom_id res chain seq x y z
N MET A 1 -8.02 29.95 -17.29
CA MET A 1 -9.43 30.33 -17.03
C MET A 1 -10.42 29.15 -17.01
N TYR A 2 -10.21 28.08 -17.81
CA TYR A 2 -11.12 26.91 -17.87
C TYR A 2 -11.22 26.11 -16.56
N PHE A 3 -10.09 25.90 -15.87
CA PHE A 3 -10.02 25.15 -14.61
C PHE A 3 -10.76 25.81 -13.44
N GLN A 4 -10.87 27.15 -13.43
CA GLN A 4 -11.58 27.88 -12.37
C GLN A 4 -13.09 27.58 -12.43
N LYS A 5 -13.66 27.63 -13.64
CA LYS A 5 -15.07 27.28 -13.90
C LYS A 5 -15.37 25.80 -13.62
N LEU A 6 -14.40 24.93 -13.86
CA LEU A 6 -14.53 23.50 -13.53
C LEU A 6 -14.57 23.29 -12.02
N LYS A 7 -13.75 24.02 -11.25
CA LYS A 7 -13.69 23.93 -9.79
C LYS A 7 -15.00 24.37 -9.14
N GLU A 8 -15.58 25.47 -9.63
CA GLU A 8 -16.88 25.97 -9.16
C GLU A 8 -18.01 24.96 -9.43
N ARG A 9 -18.06 24.40 -10.64
CA ARG A 9 -19.05 23.37 -10.99
C ARG A 9 -18.88 22.07 -10.18
N LEU A 10 -17.64 21.62 -9.98
CA LEU A 10 -17.36 20.45 -9.14
C LEU A 10 -17.81 20.70 -7.69
N TYR A 11 -17.61 21.91 -7.18
CA TYR A 11 -18.06 22.24 -5.84
C TYR A 11 -19.59 22.23 -5.72
N GLU A 12 -20.30 22.87 -6.64
CA GLU A 12 -21.76 22.97 -6.60
C GLU A 12 -22.47 21.64 -6.84
N TYR A 13 -22.05 20.86 -7.83
CA TYR A 13 -22.77 19.67 -8.28
C TYR A 13 -22.26 18.36 -7.68
N VAL A 14 -21.05 18.33 -7.10
CA VAL A 14 -20.44 17.09 -6.56
C VAL A 14 -20.17 17.20 -5.06
N LEU A 15 -19.49 18.26 -4.61
CA LEU A 15 -19.07 18.36 -3.20
C LEU A 15 -20.19 18.81 -2.26
N LYS A 16 -20.98 19.82 -2.65
CA LYS A 16 -22.08 20.33 -1.84
C LYS A 16 -23.18 19.26 -1.59
N PRO A 17 -23.63 18.48 -2.60
CA PRO A 17 -24.63 17.42 -2.37
C PRO A 17 -24.08 16.26 -1.52
N ARG A 18 -22.80 15.89 -1.71
CA ARG A 18 -22.12 14.85 -0.91
C ARG A 18 -22.12 15.18 0.58
N ASN A 19 -21.88 16.45 0.93
CA ASN A 19 -21.75 16.87 2.32
C ASN A 19 -23.09 17.14 3.00
N GLN A 20 -24.17 17.35 2.23
CA GLN A 20 -25.48 17.77 2.73
C GLN A 20 -26.50 16.64 2.82
N LEU A 21 -26.26 15.48 2.22
CA LEU A 21 -27.24 14.39 2.18
C LEU A 21 -26.69 13.08 2.74
N GLN A 22 -27.43 12.53 3.72
CA GLN A 22 -27.46 11.10 4.01
C GLN A 22 -27.50 10.32 2.69
N HIS A 23 -26.52 9.45 2.49
CA HIS A 23 -26.43 8.43 1.43
C HIS A 23 -27.36 8.70 0.23
N VAL A 24 -26.97 9.65 -0.63
CA VAL A 24 -27.70 9.79 -1.89
C VAL A 24 -27.39 8.54 -2.70
N ASP A 25 -28.40 7.75 -3.01
CA ASP A 25 -28.35 6.66 -3.98
C ASP A 25 -28.15 7.21 -5.41
N LEU A 26 -27.15 8.09 -5.60
CA LEU A 26 -26.69 8.62 -6.87
C LEU A 26 -25.99 7.55 -7.71
N TRP A 27 -25.59 6.44 -7.10
CA TRP A 27 -25.08 5.26 -7.80
C TRP A 27 -26.26 4.38 -8.20
N THR A 28 -27.13 4.92 -9.06
CA THR A 28 -28.09 4.09 -9.79
C THR A 28 -27.31 3.24 -10.80
N ASN A 29 -27.86 2.07 -11.18
CA ASN A 29 -27.21 1.17 -12.14
C ASN A 29 -26.77 1.91 -13.41
N ASN A 30 -27.59 2.83 -13.91
CA ASN A 30 -27.30 3.60 -15.11
C ASN A 30 -26.09 4.54 -14.96
N ASN A 31 -25.92 5.15 -13.78
CA ASN A 31 -24.76 6.01 -13.51
C ASN A 31 -23.48 5.17 -13.39
N CYS A 32 -23.56 3.99 -12.78
CA CYS A 32 -22.47 3.02 -12.76
C CYS A 32 -22.10 2.55 -14.16
N GLU A 33 -23.08 2.20 -15.00
CA GLU A 33 -22.88 1.76 -16.38
C GLU A 33 -22.27 2.86 -17.24
N SER A 34 -22.71 4.10 -17.09
CA SER A 34 -22.14 5.26 -17.80
C SER A 34 -20.68 5.48 -17.42
N ILE A 35 -20.34 5.44 -16.13
CA ILE A 35 -18.96 5.56 -15.66
C ILE A 35 -18.11 4.38 -16.15
N ASN A 36 -18.65 3.16 -16.09
CA ASN A 36 -17.97 1.97 -16.60
C ASN A 36 -17.69 2.08 -18.10
N HIS A 37 -18.63 2.62 -18.88
CA HIS A 37 -18.41 2.90 -20.29
C HIS A 37 -17.26 3.90 -20.48
N VAL A 38 -17.28 5.04 -19.78
CA VAL A 38 -16.20 6.03 -19.84
C VAL A 38 -14.85 5.42 -19.48
N PHE A 39 -14.78 4.62 -18.42
CA PHE A 39 -13.54 3.94 -18.03
C PHE A 39 -13.08 2.96 -19.09
N LYS A 40 -13.97 2.10 -19.60
CA LYS A 40 -13.65 1.15 -20.67
C LYS A 40 -13.11 1.87 -21.91
N THR A 41 -13.70 3.00 -22.30
CA THR A 41 -13.22 3.81 -23.43
C THR A 41 -11.87 4.45 -23.12
N ALA A 42 -11.72 5.09 -21.96
CA ALA A 42 -10.51 5.83 -21.57
C ALA A 42 -9.27 4.94 -21.48
N ILE A 43 -9.43 3.70 -21.00
CA ILE A 43 -8.33 2.74 -20.88
C ILE A 43 -8.18 1.84 -22.12
N ASN A 44 -8.94 2.11 -23.19
CA ASN A 44 -9.02 1.26 -24.39
C ASN A 44 -9.20 -0.22 -24.01
N TRP A 45 -10.18 -0.47 -23.13
CA TRP A 45 -10.43 -1.80 -22.58
C TRP A 45 -10.79 -2.76 -23.71
N LYS A 46 -9.87 -3.68 -23.99
CA LYS A 46 -10.09 -4.78 -24.91
C LYS A 46 -10.31 -6.05 -24.11
N PRO A 47 -11.28 -6.90 -24.48
CA PRO A 47 -11.36 -8.24 -23.92
C PRO A 47 -10.03 -8.95 -24.18
N LYS A 48 -9.36 -9.34 -23.10
CA LYS A 48 -8.13 -10.13 -23.16
C LYS A 48 -8.47 -11.59 -23.02
N SER A 49 -7.63 -12.45 -23.58
CA SER A 49 -7.76 -13.89 -23.40
C SER A 49 -7.51 -14.28 -21.94
N ILE A 50 -8.12 -15.37 -21.47
CA ILE A 50 -7.87 -15.90 -20.12
C ILE A 50 -6.36 -16.13 -19.87
N PRO A 51 -5.56 -16.67 -20.81
CA PRO A 51 -4.12 -16.80 -20.64
C PRO A 51 -3.40 -15.46 -20.41
N GLU A 52 -3.81 -14.39 -21.09
CA GLU A 52 -3.25 -13.06 -20.87
C GLU A 52 -3.62 -12.50 -19.49
N LEU A 53 -4.84 -12.75 -19.03
CA LEU A 53 -5.25 -12.39 -17.67
C LEU A 53 -4.37 -13.10 -16.63
N VAL A 54 -4.17 -14.41 -16.78
CA VAL A 54 -3.31 -15.20 -15.89
C VAL A 54 -1.88 -14.64 -15.86
N LYS A 55 -1.32 -14.29 -17.02
CA LYS A 55 0.01 -13.66 -17.12
C LYS A 55 0.06 -12.32 -16.38
N ILE A 56 -0.93 -11.46 -16.58
CA ILE A 56 -0.97 -10.15 -15.94
C ILE A 56 -1.08 -10.29 -14.41
N LEU A 57 -1.96 -11.16 -13.93
CA LEU A 57 -2.11 -11.43 -12.51
C LEU A 57 -0.81 -11.97 -11.90
N HIS A 58 -0.14 -12.89 -12.60
CA HIS A 58 1.15 -13.41 -12.17
C HIS A 58 2.21 -12.31 -12.03
N GLU A 59 2.32 -11.42 -13.03
CA GLU A 59 3.28 -10.31 -12.97
C GLU A 59 2.93 -9.31 -11.85
N LEU A 60 1.65 -9.01 -11.65
CA LEU A 60 1.20 -8.14 -10.55
C LEU A 60 1.58 -8.72 -9.19
N VAL A 61 1.25 -9.99 -8.95
CA VAL A 61 1.61 -10.68 -7.70
C VAL A 61 3.13 -10.69 -7.52
N LYS A 62 3.91 -10.97 -8.57
CA LYS A 62 5.37 -10.94 -8.51
C LYS A 62 5.92 -9.57 -8.10
N LEU A 63 5.34 -8.48 -8.60
CA LEU A 63 5.71 -7.11 -8.23
C LEU A 63 5.37 -6.82 -6.76
N GLU A 64 4.17 -7.19 -6.32
CA GLU A 64 3.76 -7.01 -4.92
C GLU A 64 4.69 -7.77 -3.96
N PHE A 65 5.03 -9.01 -4.28
CA PHE A 65 5.97 -9.80 -3.50
C PHE A 65 7.39 -9.20 -3.49
N ALA A 66 7.82 -8.59 -4.59
CA ALA A 66 9.10 -7.89 -4.63
C ALA A 66 9.10 -6.66 -3.71
N ASP A 67 8.01 -5.90 -3.68
CA ASP A 67 7.87 -4.74 -2.78
C ASP A 67 7.72 -5.15 -1.31
N LEU A 68 7.02 -6.25 -1.02
CA LEU A 68 6.99 -6.82 0.34
C LEU A 68 8.38 -7.26 0.81
N ARG A 69 9.20 -7.85 -0.07
CA ARG A 69 10.60 -8.17 0.26
C ARG A 69 11.42 -6.92 0.56
N ARG A 70 11.17 -5.81 -0.14
CA ARG A 70 11.84 -4.53 0.10
C ARG A 70 11.47 -3.92 1.45
N ALA A 71 10.23 -4.12 1.90
CA ALA A 71 9.77 -3.67 3.21
C ALA A 71 10.59 -4.28 4.37
N LEU A 72 11.12 -5.51 4.21
CA LEU A 72 11.98 -6.14 5.21
C LEU A 72 13.22 -5.31 5.57
N TYR A 73 13.71 -4.48 4.65
CA TYR A 73 14.89 -3.66 4.88
C TYR A 73 14.64 -2.16 4.69
N ASN A 74 13.39 -1.73 4.93
CA ASN A 74 12.91 -0.35 4.86
C ASN A 74 13.19 0.34 3.53
N GLN A 75 12.91 -0.35 2.43
CA GLN A 75 12.97 0.22 1.09
C GLN A 75 11.66 0.01 0.34
N GLY A 76 11.43 0.84 -0.68
CA GLY A 76 10.22 0.81 -1.50
C GLY A 76 9.05 1.54 -0.84
N ASN A 77 7.84 1.23 -1.32
CA ASN A 77 6.62 1.94 -0.95
C ASN A 77 5.92 1.35 0.29
N TYR A 78 6.37 0.19 0.76
CA TYR A 78 5.76 -0.53 1.87
C TYR A 78 6.65 -0.47 3.11
N LEU A 79 5.99 -0.37 4.27
CA LEU A 79 6.62 -0.41 5.57
C LEU A 79 6.05 -1.58 6.36
N LEU A 80 6.91 -2.24 7.12
CA LEU A 80 6.48 -3.25 8.07
C LEU A 80 5.71 -2.59 9.20
N PHE A 81 4.54 -3.15 9.51
CA PHE A 81 3.77 -2.74 10.68
C PHE A 81 4.55 -3.01 11.97
N GLY A 82 4.29 -2.24 13.04
CA GLY A 82 4.99 -2.33 14.34
C GLY A 82 5.22 -3.77 14.83
N TYR A 83 4.17 -4.58 14.73
CA TYR A 83 4.19 -6.00 15.07
C TYR A 83 5.28 -6.83 14.34
N TYR A 84 5.54 -6.52 13.08
CA TYR A 84 6.49 -7.22 12.23
C TYR A 84 7.89 -6.59 12.24
N LYS A 85 8.13 -5.51 13.01
CA LYS A 85 9.45 -4.84 13.10
C LYS A 85 10.58 -5.77 13.53
N ARG A 86 10.29 -6.87 14.23
CA ARG A 86 11.30 -7.89 14.59
C ARG A 86 11.95 -8.59 13.39
N HIS A 87 11.25 -8.63 12.26
CA HIS A 87 11.79 -9.19 11.01
C HIS A 87 12.49 -8.12 10.17
N GLN A 88 12.41 -6.86 10.58
CA GLN A 88 13.06 -5.77 9.90
C GLN A 88 14.57 -5.91 10.05
N LEU A 89 15.26 -5.70 8.94
CA LEU A 89 16.71 -5.80 8.82
C LEU A 89 17.26 -4.44 8.38
N LEU A 90 18.51 -4.19 8.73
CA LEU A 90 19.23 -3.07 8.13
C LEU A 90 19.58 -3.41 6.68
N TYR A 91 19.56 -2.41 5.80
CA TYR A 91 19.91 -2.57 4.39
C TYR A 91 21.29 -3.20 4.19
N GLN A 92 22.28 -2.80 4.99
CA GLN A 92 23.63 -3.38 4.95
C GLN A 92 23.63 -4.88 5.29
N CYS A 93 22.84 -5.28 6.29
CA CYS A 93 22.67 -6.68 6.64
C CYS A 93 21.96 -7.47 5.54
N TRP A 94 21.06 -6.84 4.77
CA TRP A 94 20.39 -7.48 3.64
C TRP A 94 21.36 -7.74 2.48
N LEU A 95 22.25 -6.81 2.17
CA LEU A 95 23.23 -6.95 1.08
C LEU A 95 24.18 -8.13 1.30
N THR A 96 24.57 -8.40 2.55
CA THR A 96 25.48 -9.51 2.89
C THR A 96 24.83 -10.89 2.88
N LYS A 97 23.51 -10.99 2.76
CA LYS A 97 22.81 -12.28 2.69
C LYS A 97 22.79 -12.86 1.28
N SER A 98 22.97 -14.17 1.19
CA SER A 98 22.74 -14.93 -0.05
C SER A 98 21.26 -14.95 -0.44
N ALA A 99 20.97 -15.33 -1.68
CA ALA A 99 19.59 -15.45 -2.17
C ALA A 99 18.75 -16.40 -1.30
N ASP A 100 19.27 -17.59 -0.97
CA ASP A 100 18.56 -18.56 -0.14
C ASP A 100 18.28 -18.02 1.27
N GLN A 101 19.21 -17.27 1.85
CA GLN A 101 19.02 -16.66 3.16
C GLN A 101 17.92 -15.58 3.12
N LYS A 102 17.89 -14.77 2.06
CA LYS A 102 16.83 -13.78 1.83
C LYS A 102 15.47 -14.44 1.69
N ASP A 103 15.39 -15.53 0.94
CA ASP A 103 14.13 -16.27 0.76
C ASP A 103 13.66 -16.91 2.07
N ARG A 104 14.57 -17.47 2.89
CA ARG A 104 14.22 -18.00 4.22
C ARG A 104 13.66 -16.92 5.15
N LEU A 105 14.28 -15.74 5.17
CA LEU A 105 13.81 -14.61 5.98
C LEU A 105 12.43 -14.15 5.53
N PHE A 106 12.23 -14.04 4.22
CA PHE A 106 10.93 -13.68 3.66
C PHE A 106 9.86 -14.74 3.95
N HIS A 107 10.17 -16.03 3.81
CA HIS A 107 9.24 -17.09 4.19
C HIS A 107 8.93 -17.11 5.69
N LYS A 108 9.89 -16.73 6.54
CA LYS A 108 9.66 -16.59 7.98
C LYS A 108 8.64 -15.49 8.28
N LEU A 109 8.73 -14.34 7.59
CA LEU A 109 7.72 -13.28 7.68
C LEU A 109 6.34 -13.78 7.24
N MET A 110 6.25 -14.44 6.08
CA MET A 110 4.95 -14.89 5.53
C MET A 110 4.28 -15.98 6.36
N LYS A 111 5.06 -16.79 7.09
CA LYS A 111 4.53 -17.82 8.00
C LYS A 111 4.14 -17.27 9.37
N ASP A 112 4.54 -16.04 9.69
CA ASP A 112 4.28 -15.41 10.98
C ASP A 112 2.83 -14.89 11.03
N SER A 113 1.92 -15.81 11.39
CA SER A 113 0.48 -15.59 11.42
C SER A 113 -0.05 -15.21 12.80
N ASP A 114 0.82 -14.79 13.72
CA ASP A 114 0.47 -14.56 15.12
C ASP A 114 -0.32 -13.24 15.30
N LYS A 115 -1.58 -13.31 14.83
CA LYS A 115 -2.64 -12.29 14.89
C LYS A 115 -3.03 -11.91 16.32
N SER A 116 -2.61 -12.69 17.32
CA SER A 116 -2.94 -12.47 18.73
C SER A 116 -2.38 -11.15 19.28
N ARG A 117 -1.41 -10.55 18.59
CA ARG A 117 -0.71 -9.32 19.01
C ARG A 117 -1.12 -8.06 18.24
N LEU A 118 -2.04 -8.17 17.27
CA LEU A 118 -2.64 -7.03 16.55
C LEU A 118 -3.41 -6.08 17.49
N THR A 119 -3.76 -6.54 18.69
CA THR A 119 -4.51 -5.78 19.69
C THR A 119 -3.64 -4.90 20.60
N ALA A 120 -2.31 -5.10 20.61
CA ALA A 120 -1.43 -4.48 21.61
C ALA A 120 -0.86 -3.11 21.21
N GLU A 121 -0.72 -2.83 19.91
CA GLU A 121 -0.16 -1.56 19.43
C GLU A 121 -1.13 -0.89 18.46
N LYS A 122 -1.95 0.02 18.98
CA LYS A 122 -2.57 1.07 18.17
C LYS A 122 -1.50 2.09 17.78
N GLU A 123 -0.47 1.67 17.03
CA GLU A 123 0.30 2.65 16.27
C GLU A 123 -0.69 3.33 15.31
N LYS A 124 -0.75 4.67 15.32
CA LYS A 124 -1.56 5.47 14.40
C LYS A 124 -1.02 5.30 12.98
N THR A 125 -1.26 4.15 12.36
CA THR A 125 -1.09 4.02 10.93
C THR A 125 -2.21 4.82 10.29
N VAL A 126 -1.83 5.89 9.59
CA VAL A 126 -2.72 6.56 8.65
C VAL A 126 -2.90 5.60 7.49
N THR A 127 -3.92 4.76 7.56
CA THR A 127 -4.39 4.02 6.40
C THR A 127 -4.83 5.06 5.38
N SER A 128 -4.39 4.92 4.12
CA SER A 128 -4.71 5.83 3.01
C SER A 128 -6.19 5.69 2.61
N THR A 129 -7.08 6.07 3.51
CA THR A 129 -8.49 6.36 3.23
C THR A 129 -8.75 7.86 3.27
N LEU A 130 -7.78 8.64 3.74
CA LEU A 130 -7.79 10.10 3.74
C LEU A 130 -6.48 10.56 3.09
N TYR A 131 -6.60 11.34 2.02
CA TYR A 131 -5.56 11.71 1.04
C TYR A 131 -4.36 12.53 1.59
N ASP A 132 -4.01 12.41 2.86
CA ASP A 132 -2.83 13.05 3.44
C ASP A 132 -1.62 12.12 3.35
N PHE A 133 -0.90 12.22 2.23
CA PHE A 133 0.41 11.57 2.05
C PHE A 133 1.47 12.32 2.85
N THR A 134 1.70 11.94 4.11
CA THR A 134 2.92 12.31 4.83
C THR A 134 3.93 11.18 4.71
N MET A 135 5.01 11.38 3.94
CA MET A 135 6.13 10.45 3.93
C MET A 135 6.85 10.51 5.29
N PRO A 136 7.09 9.37 5.96
CA PRO A 136 7.89 9.37 7.17
C PRO A 136 9.33 9.77 6.85
N LEU A 137 9.89 10.66 7.66
CA LEU A 137 11.29 11.06 7.56
C LEU A 137 12.19 9.86 7.85
N PRO A 138 13.32 9.71 7.12
CA PRO A 138 14.25 8.63 7.37
C PRO A 138 14.81 8.71 8.81
N PRO A 139 15.00 7.58 9.50
CA PRO A 139 15.57 7.59 10.84
C PRO A 139 16.98 8.19 10.82
N LYS A 140 17.21 9.15 11.72
CA LYS A 140 18.55 9.69 12.00
C LYS A 140 19.40 8.59 12.66
N THR A 141 20.68 8.57 12.29
CA THR A 141 21.67 7.50 12.54
C THR A 141 21.81 7.04 14.00
N CYS A 142 22.24 5.78 14.13
CA CYS A 142 22.68 4.98 15.29
C CYS A 142 22.87 5.65 16.66
N GLN A 143 22.29 5.02 17.68
CA GLN A 143 22.96 4.87 18.98
C GLN A 143 23.26 3.39 19.18
N GLU A 144 24.54 3.06 19.24
CA GLU A 144 25.06 1.76 19.63
C GLU A 144 24.79 1.55 21.13
N THR A 145 24.03 0.51 21.48
CA THR A 145 24.08 -0.06 22.83
C THR A 145 24.84 -1.38 22.74
N MET A 146 26.13 -1.36 23.09
CA MET A 146 26.89 -2.59 23.34
C MET A 146 26.43 -3.22 24.66
N PRO A 147 26.30 -4.56 24.76
CA PRO A 147 26.03 -5.22 26.03
C PRO A 147 27.31 -5.36 26.87
N ASP A 148 27.19 -5.01 28.15
CA ASP A 148 28.21 -5.15 29.19
C ASP A 148 28.73 -6.58 29.29
N LYS A 149 30.05 -6.73 29.28
CA LYS A 149 30.75 -7.95 29.67
C LYS A 149 30.62 -8.14 31.18
N LYS A 150 29.92 -9.18 31.62
CA LYS A 150 30.03 -9.67 33.00
C LYS A 150 31.28 -10.54 33.13
N THR A 151 32.19 -10.08 33.99
CA THR A 151 33.26 -10.88 34.61
C THR A 151 32.70 -11.59 35.84
#